data_AF-A0A699PV31-F1
#
_entry.id   AF-A0A699PV31-F1
#
_cell.length_a   1.000
_cell.length_b   1.000
_cell.length_c   1.000
_cell.angle_alpha   90.00
_cell.angle_beta   90.00
_cell.angle_gamma   90.00
#
_symmetry.space_group_name_H-M   'P 1'
#
loop_
_entity.id
_entity.type
_entity.pdbx_description
1 polymer ?
#
loop_
_entity_poly.entity_id
_entity_poly.type
_entity_poly.pdbx_seq_one_letter_code
_entity_poly.pdbx_strand_id
1 'polypeptide(L)'
;GFFEKQKLTGPNFIDCYRQLRIVLSIEDKLSYLEQPIPPVPVVHAGQQVALEILVAHAAWVKGSKEIQAEQELLQTTRDFHSCRQEEGQSVSSYVLKMNGYIDNLERLGHPMGKTVNELHAMLKLHEQTLPKSNAPTLIAIRAGKVPKGNKHKKSHSQKGAKGQN
;
A
#
# COMPACT_ATOMS: atom_id res chain seq x y z
N GLY A 1 -30.71 -35.40 -3.34
CA GLY A 1 -29.99 -34.23 -3.90
C GLY A 1 -28.55 -34.60 -4.27
N PHE A 2 -27.90 -33.83 -5.16
CA PHE A 2 -26.50 -34.08 -5.58
C PHE A 2 -25.51 -34.19 -4.40
N PHE A 3 -25.83 -33.54 -3.27
CA PHE A 3 -25.02 -33.55 -2.04
C PHE A 3 -25.21 -34.77 -1.12
N GLU A 4 -26.28 -35.56 -1.23
CA GLU A 4 -26.53 -36.68 -0.30
C GLU A 4 -25.61 -37.89 -0.53
N LYS A 5 -24.99 -37.99 -1.72
CA LYS A 5 -24.17 -39.15 -2.10
C LYS A 5 -22.67 -38.91 -1.94
N GLN A 6 -22.24 -37.66 -1.74
CA GLN A 6 -20.84 -37.30 -1.57
C GLN A 6 -20.53 -37.24 -0.07
N LYS A 7 -19.81 -38.24 0.45
CA LYS A 7 -19.19 -38.09 1.78
C LYS A 7 -18.20 -36.94 1.68
N LEU A 8 -18.31 -35.95 2.56
CA LEU A 8 -17.33 -34.88 2.74
C LEU A 8 -16.05 -35.48 3.34
N THR A 9 -15.30 -36.20 2.51
CA THR A 9 -13.94 -36.60 2.82
C THR A 9 -13.04 -35.37 2.80
N GLY A 10 -11.97 -35.36 3.59
CA GLY A 10 -11.07 -34.21 3.79
C GLY A 10 -10.76 -33.38 2.52
N PRO A 11 -10.37 -34.01 1.38
CA PRO A 11 -10.10 -33.28 0.14
C PRO A 11 -11.34 -32.55 -0.43
N ASN A 12 -12.48 -33.25 -0.56
CA ASN A 12 -13.73 -32.70 -1.08
C ASN A 12 -14.29 -31.57 -0.20
N PHE A 13 -14.05 -31.65 1.11
CA PHE A 13 -14.48 -30.60 2.05
C PHE A 13 -13.71 -29.29 1.83
N ILE A 14 -12.38 -29.37 1.65
CA ILE A 14 -11.54 -28.19 1.41
C ILE A 14 -11.93 -27.51 0.09
N ASP A 15 -12.16 -28.29 -0.96
CA ASP A 15 -12.59 -27.75 -2.25
C ASP A 15 -13.97 -27.09 -2.19
N CYS A 16 -14.92 -27.72 -1.48
CA CYS A 16 -16.25 -27.15 -1.24
C CYS A 16 -16.16 -25.82 -0.45
N TYR A 17 -15.34 -25.79 0.60
CA TYR A 17 -15.13 -24.59 1.41
C TYR A 17 -14.48 -23.46 0.61
N ARG A 18 -13.51 -23.79 -0.27
CA ARG A 18 -12.92 -22.83 -1.22
C ARG A 18 -13.96 -22.22 -2.13
N GLN A 19 -14.78 -23.04 -2.79
CA GLN A 19 -15.82 -22.56 -3.71
C GLN A 19 -16.85 -21.66 -2.98
N LEU A 20 -17.31 -22.07 -1.81
CA LEU A 20 -18.23 -21.28 -1.00
C LEU A 20 -17.62 -19.92 -0.63
N ARG A 21 -16.34 -19.90 -0.24
CA ARG A 21 -15.64 -18.66 0.11
C ARG A 21 -15.46 -17.72 -1.08
N ILE A 22 -15.18 -18.25 -2.27
CA ILE A 22 -15.10 -17.44 -3.51
C ILE A 22 -16.44 -16.76 -3.79
N VAL A 23 -17.54 -17.52 -3.75
CA VAL A 23 -18.89 -16.98 -3.99
C VAL A 23 -19.24 -15.90 -2.97
N LEU A 24 -18.98 -16.14 -1.69
CA LEU A 24 -19.24 -15.16 -0.62
C LEU A 24 -18.33 -13.93 -0.69
N SER A 25 -17.10 -14.05 -1.22
CA SER A 25 -16.20 -12.92 -1.47
C SER A 25 -16.66 -12.00 -2.58
N ILE A 26 -17.36 -12.55 -3.59
CA ILE A 26 -17.96 -11.75 -4.66
C ILE A 26 -19.14 -10.95 -4.12
N GLU A 27 -19.91 -11.53 -3.19
CA GLU A 27 -21.10 -10.90 -2.59
C GLU A 27 -20.81 -10.02 -1.36
N ASP A 28 -19.55 -9.82 -0.98
CA ASP A 28 -19.15 -9.10 0.25
C ASP A 28 -19.77 -9.68 1.54
N LYS A 29 -19.92 -11.01 1.58
CA LYS A 29 -20.52 -11.78 2.68
C LYS A 29 -19.52 -12.76 3.29
N LEU A 30 -18.25 -12.38 3.39
CA LEU A 30 -17.22 -13.24 3.98
C LEU A 30 -17.29 -13.33 5.51
N SER A 31 -17.92 -12.35 6.17
CA SER A 31 -18.12 -12.34 7.62
C SER A 31 -18.83 -13.59 8.15
N TYR A 32 -19.62 -14.27 7.32
CA TYR A 32 -20.26 -15.54 7.66
C TYR A 32 -19.28 -16.71 7.82
N LEU A 33 -18.08 -16.62 7.24
CA LEU A 33 -17.04 -17.66 7.28
C LEU A 33 -15.87 -17.34 8.22
N GLU A 34 -15.80 -16.16 8.81
CA GLU A 34 -14.74 -15.73 9.74
C GLU A 34 -14.84 -16.37 11.15
N GLN A 35 -15.55 -17.50 11.29
CA GLN A 35 -15.62 -18.18 12.58
C GLN A 35 -14.21 -18.67 12.99
N PRO A 36 -13.78 -18.38 14.23
CA PRO A 36 -12.48 -18.81 14.72
C PRO A 36 -12.37 -20.33 14.67
N ILE A 37 -11.16 -20.81 14.37
CA ILE A 37 -10.84 -22.23 14.34
C ILE A 37 -11.24 -22.87 15.68
N PRO A 38 -12.12 -23.89 15.70
CA PRO A 38 -12.47 -24.56 16.94
C PRO A 38 -11.22 -25.20 17.56
N PRO A 39 -11.14 -25.29 18.90
CA PRO A 39 -10.03 -25.93 19.59
C PRO A 39 -9.87 -27.39 19.15
N VAL A 40 -8.63 -27.90 19.23
CA VAL A 40 -8.29 -29.29 18.93
C VAL A 40 -9.28 -30.24 19.64
N PRO A 41 -9.90 -31.19 18.92
CA PRO A 41 -10.75 -32.19 19.54
C PRO A 41 -9.96 -33.01 20.58
N VAL A 42 -10.48 -33.12 21.81
CA VAL A 42 -9.85 -33.94 22.84
C VAL A 42 -10.05 -35.41 22.48
N VAL A 43 -8.94 -36.11 22.26
CA VAL A 43 -8.94 -37.49 21.78
C VAL A 43 -8.84 -38.46 22.96
N HIS A 44 -9.74 -39.45 23.03
CA HIS A 44 -9.70 -40.50 24.03
C HIS A 44 -8.71 -41.61 23.58
N ALA A 45 -7.78 -42.01 24.45
CA ALA A 45 -6.66 -42.86 24.10
C ALA A 45 -7.10 -44.30 23.73
N GLY A 46 -6.75 -44.76 22.51
CA GLY A 46 -6.82 -46.18 22.12
C GLY A 46 -7.50 -46.51 20.79
N GLN A 47 -8.13 -45.55 20.10
CA GLN A 47 -8.87 -45.83 18.85
C GLN A 47 -8.09 -45.37 17.62
N GLN A 48 -7.97 -46.18 16.56
CA GLN A 48 -7.44 -45.77 15.24
C GLN A 48 -8.09 -44.47 14.72
N VAL A 49 -9.34 -44.25 15.10
CA VAL A 49 -10.14 -43.03 14.86
C VAL A 49 -9.47 -41.76 15.44
N ALA A 50 -8.73 -41.87 16.56
CA ALA A 50 -7.94 -40.81 17.16
C ALA A 50 -6.93 -40.19 16.19
N LEU A 51 -6.20 -41.06 15.48
CA LEU A 51 -5.13 -40.67 14.58
C LEU A 51 -5.70 -40.08 13.28
N GLU A 52 -6.80 -40.66 12.77
CA GLU A 52 -7.50 -40.10 11.62
C GLU A 52 -8.10 -38.71 11.89
N ILE A 53 -8.66 -38.49 13.09
CA ILE A 53 -9.16 -37.17 13.51
C ILE A 53 -8.01 -36.15 13.57
N LEU A 54 -6.86 -36.52 14.14
CA LEU A 54 -5.69 -35.63 14.20
C LEU A 54 -5.14 -35.30 12.82
N VAL A 55 -5.07 -36.29 11.91
CA VAL A 55 -4.62 -36.09 10.53
C VAL A 55 -5.60 -35.20 9.76
N ALA A 56 -6.91 -35.44 9.90
CA ALA A 56 -7.95 -34.61 9.29
C ALA A 56 -7.91 -33.17 9.82
N HIS A 57 -7.73 -32.98 11.13
CA HIS A 57 -7.59 -31.67 11.74
C HIS A 57 -6.34 -30.93 11.23
N ALA A 58 -5.18 -31.60 11.16
CA ALA A 58 -3.97 -31.00 10.62
C ALA A 58 -4.12 -30.59 9.14
N ALA A 59 -4.75 -31.44 8.33
CA ALA A 59 -5.06 -31.15 6.93
C ALA A 59 -6.00 -29.94 6.81
N TRP A 60 -7.02 -29.86 7.65
CA TRP A 60 -7.96 -28.74 7.68
C TRP A 60 -7.30 -27.43 8.12
N VAL A 61 -6.46 -27.45 9.18
CA VAL A 61 -5.70 -26.27 9.61
C VAL A 61 -4.77 -25.79 8.48
N LYS A 62 -4.09 -26.71 7.80
CA LYS A 62 -3.24 -26.37 6.66
C LYS A 62 -4.04 -25.74 5.52
N GLY A 63 -5.13 -26.39 5.11
CA GLY A 63 -6.00 -25.89 4.04
C GLY A 63 -6.62 -24.53 4.38
N SER A 64 -7.08 -24.34 5.62
CA SER A 64 -7.63 -23.07 6.09
C SER A 64 -6.62 -21.91 6.00
N LYS A 65 -5.35 -22.15 6.37
CA LYS A 65 -4.28 -21.14 6.23
C LYS A 65 -3.99 -20.77 4.77
N GLU A 66 -3.99 -21.75 3.88
CA GLU A 66 -3.78 -21.51 2.45
C GLU A 66 -4.92 -20.67 1.87
N ILE A 67 -6.15 -21.02 2.23
CA ILE A 67 -7.34 -20.26 1.83
C ILE A 67 -7.30 -18.84 2.38
N GLN A 68 -6.76 -18.63 3.59
CA GLN A 68 -6.53 -17.29 4.14
C GLN A 68 -5.52 -16.47 3.31
N ALA A 69 -4.42 -17.08 2.88
CA ALA A 69 -3.45 -16.41 2.02
C ALA A 69 -4.07 -16.05 0.66
N GLU A 70 -4.87 -16.94 0.07
CA GLU A 70 -5.60 -16.65 -1.18
C GLU A 70 -6.62 -15.51 -1.02
N GLN A 71 -7.33 -15.46 0.11
CA GLN A 71 -8.24 -14.36 0.39
C GLN A 71 -7.48 -13.04 0.47
N GLU A 72 -6.35 -13.02 1.17
CA GLU A 72 -5.52 -11.83 1.27
C GLU A 72 -5.00 -11.38 -0.09
N LEU A 73 -4.62 -12.32 -0.95
CA LEU A 73 -4.20 -12.06 -2.33
C LEU A 73 -5.32 -11.42 -3.14
N LEU A 74 -6.53 -11.99 -3.10
CA LEU A 74 -7.69 -11.49 -3.82
C LEU A 74 -8.06 -10.07 -3.36
N GLN A 75 -8.04 -9.82 -2.05
CA GLN A 75 -8.33 -8.49 -1.51
C GLN A 75 -7.26 -7.47 -1.90
N THR A 76 -5.98 -7.82 -1.73
CA THR A 76 -4.86 -6.96 -2.10
C THR A 76 -4.89 -6.61 -3.58
N THR A 77 -5.18 -7.60 -4.44
CA THR A 77 -5.31 -7.41 -5.89
C THR A 77 -6.47 -6.46 -6.21
N ARG A 78 -7.63 -6.64 -5.56
CA ARG A 78 -8.80 -5.76 -5.73
C ARG A 78 -8.49 -4.32 -5.31
N ASP A 79 -7.87 -4.15 -4.15
CA ASP A 79 -7.51 -2.84 -3.60
C ASP A 79 -6.46 -2.16 -4.48
N PHE A 80 -5.45 -2.91 -4.93
CA PHE A 80 -4.43 -2.44 -5.85
C PHE A 80 -5.04 -1.93 -7.16
N HIS A 81 -5.93 -2.70 -7.79
CA HIS A 81 -6.59 -2.30 -9.04
C HIS A 81 -7.57 -1.13 -8.86
N SER A 82 -8.13 -0.96 -7.67
CA SER A 82 -9.06 0.14 -7.38
C SER A 82 -8.33 1.42 -6.95
N CYS A 83 -7.06 1.31 -6.56
CA CYS A 83 -6.27 2.44 -6.09
C CYS A 83 -5.94 3.39 -7.26
N ARG A 84 -6.41 4.63 -7.17
CA ARG A 84 -6.09 5.71 -8.11
C ARG A 84 -5.48 6.88 -7.35
N GLN A 85 -4.65 7.67 -8.04
CA GLN A 85 -4.16 8.92 -7.47
C GLN A 85 -5.30 9.95 -7.50
N GLU A 86 -5.68 10.44 -6.32
CA GLU A 86 -6.74 11.44 -6.17
C GLU A 86 -6.22 12.87 -6.45
N GLU A 87 -7.12 13.77 -6.87
CA GLU A 87 -6.77 15.17 -7.10
C GLU A 87 -6.30 15.83 -5.78
N GLY A 88 -5.12 16.45 -5.82
CA GLY A 88 -4.48 17.03 -4.63
C GLY A 88 -3.71 16.03 -3.75
N GLN A 89 -3.74 14.72 -4.04
CA GLN A 89 -2.89 13.74 -3.36
C GLN A 89 -1.42 13.88 -3.80
N SER A 90 -0.50 13.91 -2.84
CA SER A 90 0.94 13.86 -3.14
C SER A 90 1.31 12.58 -3.88
N VAL A 91 2.09 12.72 -4.96
CA VAL A 91 2.66 11.60 -5.73
C VAL A 91 3.47 10.67 -4.83
N SER A 92 4.24 11.21 -3.89
CA SER A 92 5.06 10.38 -2.98
C SER A 92 4.20 9.48 -2.08
N SER A 93 3.08 10.00 -1.58
CA SER A 93 2.12 9.25 -0.77
C SER A 93 1.44 8.15 -1.58
N TYR A 94 1.03 8.46 -2.81
CA TYR A 94 0.43 7.49 -3.71
C TYR A 94 1.39 6.34 -4.06
N VAL A 95 2.65 6.67 -4.39
CA VAL A 95 3.69 5.67 -4.70
C VAL A 95 4.00 4.79 -3.48
N LEU A 96 4.10 5.36 -2.28
CA LEU A 96 4.28 4.59 -1.04
C LEU A 96 3.14 3.58 -0.83
N LYS A 97 1.88 3.99 -1.05
CA LYS A 97 0.72 3.09 -0.96
C LYS A 97 0.80 1.97 -1.99
N MET A 98 1.15 2.30 -3.23
CA MET A 98 1.32 1.30 -4.30
C MET A 98 2.43 0.30 -4.01
N ASN A 99 3.58 0.75 -3.49
CA ASN A 99 4.66 -0.14 -3.08
C ASN A 99 4.21 -1.09 -1.97
N GLY A 100 3.45 -0.61 -0.98
CA GLY A 100 2.90 -1.48 0.07
C GLY A 100 2.04 -2.62 -0.47
N TYR A 101 1.23 -2.37 -1.51
CA TYR A 101 0.48 -3.45 -2.18
C TYR A 101 1.41 -4.42 -2.93
N ILE A 102 2.41 -3.91 -3.63
CA ILE A 102 3.39 -4.73 -4.35
C ILE A 102 4.15 -5.65 -3.38
N ASP A 103 4.64 -5.11 -2.27
CA ASP A 103 5.34 -5.88 -1.22
C ASP A 103 4.43 -6.99 -0.67
N ASN A 104 3.13 -6.70 -0.47
CA ASN A 104 2.20 -7.72 0.01
C ASN A 104 1.96 -8.82 -1.03
N LEU A 105 1.84 -8.45 -2.31
CA LEU A 105 1.72 -9.40 -3.42
C LEU A 105 2.98 -10.27 -3.56
N GLU A 106 4.17 -9.69 -3.43
CA GLU A 106 5.45 -10.41 -3.45
C GLU A 106 5.55 -11.42 -2.30
N ARG A 107 5.15 -11.02 -1.09
CA ARG A 107 5.07 -11.92 0.08
C ARG A 107 4.12 -13.10 -0.16
N LEU A 108 3.05 -12.88 -0.91
CA LEU A 108 2.08 -13.90 -1.30
C LEU A 108 2.53 -14.72 -2.53
N GLY A 109 3.70 -14.44 -3.11
CA GLY A 109 4.28 -15.18 -4.24
C GLY A 109 3.86 -14.67 -5.62
N HIS A 110 3.31 -13.46 -5.71
CA HIS A 110 2.78 -12.85 -6.94
C HIS A 110 3.54 -11.55 -7.30
N PRO A 111 4.78 -11.64 -7.82
CA PRO A 111 5.58 -10.46 -8.13
C PRO A 111 4.99 -9.62 -9.28
N MET A 112 5.03 -8.29 -9.15
CA MET A 112 4.38 -7.35 -10.08
C MET A 112 5.38 -6.48 -10.86
N GLY A 113 6.41 -7.09 -11.45
CA GLY A 113 7.55 -6.38 -12.06
C GLY A 113 7.21 -5.29 -13.07
N LYS A 114 6.11 -5.44 -13.84
CA LYS A 114 5.64 -4.41 -14.78
C LYS A 114 5.20 -3.11 -14.07
N THR A 115 4.54 -3.21 -12.93
CA THR A 115 4.04 -2.06 -12.16
C THR A 115 5.17 -1.29 -11.51
N VAL A 116 6.20 -1.99 -11.03
CA VAL A 116 7.40 -1.36 -10.46
C VAL A 116 8.06 -0.43 -11.47
N ASN A 117 8.17 -0.87 -12.73
CA ASN A 117 8.72 -0.05 -13.81
C ASN A 117 7.88 1.20 -14.09
N GLU A 118 6.55 1.08 -14.03
CA GLU A 118 5.62 2.19 -14.24
C GLU A 118 5.70 3.21 -13.09
N LEU A 119 5.74 2.76 -11.84
CA LEU A 119 5.94 3.64 -10.68
C LEU A 119 7.28 4.38 -10.74
N HIS A 120 8.34 3.69 -11.18
CA HIS A 120 9.64 4.33 -11.41
C HIS A 120 9.55 5.43 -12.48
N ALA A 121 8.86 5.17 -13.59
CA ALA A 121 8.66 6.16 -14.65
C ALA A 121 7.85 7.37 -14.14
N MET A 122 6.80 7.15 -13.34
CA MET A 122 6.01 8.21 -12.71
C MET A 122 6.84 9.07 -11.76
N LEU A 123 7.66 8.44 -10.90
CA LEU A 123 8.59 9.16 -10.01
C LEU A 123 9.58 10.03 -10.79
N LYS A 124 10.17 9.46 -11.84
CA LYS A 124 11.13 10.16 -12.70
C LYS A 124 10.49 11.35 -13.43
N LEU A 125 9.26 11.20 -13.92
CA LEU A 125 8.52 12.30 -14.53
C LEU A 125 8.22 13.41 -13.50
N HIS A 126 7.80 13.03 -12.30
CA HIS A 126 7.52 13.98 -11.23
C HIS A 126 8.76 14.81 -10.85
N GLU A 127 9.90 14.16 -10.65
CA GLU A 127 11.18 14.82 -10.34
C GLU A 127 11.59 15.85 -11.41
N GLN A 128 11.27 15.57 -12.68
CA GLN A 128 11.54 16.49 -13.79
C GLN A 128 10.56 17.67 -13.84
N THR A 129 9.33 17.49 -13.37
CA THR A 129 8.29 18.53 -13.33
C THR A 129 8.32 19.39 -12.08
N LEU A 130 9.01 18.94 -11.01
CA LEU A 130 9.32 19.82 -9.89
C LEU A 130 10.10 21.02 -10.43
N PRO A 131 9.80 22.26 -10.00
CA PRO A 131 10.66 23.38 -10.30
C PRO A 131 12.02 23.07 -9.67
N LYS A 132 12.96 22.56 -10.48
CA LYS A 132 14.39 22.67 -10.20
C LYS A 132 14.56 24.11 -9.77
N SER A 133 14.95 24.32 -8.52
CA SER A 133 15.09 25.64 -7.95
C SER A 133 16.00 26.46 -8.87
N ASN A 134 15.39 27.14 -9.82
CA ASN A 134 15.96 28.23 -10.56
C ASN A 134 15.78 29.38 -9.58
N ALA A 135 16.62 29.42 -8.56
CA ALA A 135 16.81 30.60 -7.77
C ALA A 135 18.01 31.37 -8.34
N PRO A 136 17.83 32.25 -9.35
CA PRO A 136 18.79 33.33 -9.59
C PRO A 136 19.00 34.20 -8.33
N THR A 137 18.07 34.15 -7.36
CA THR A 137 18.04 35.06 -6.21
C THR A 137 19.01 34.68 -5.07
N LEU A 138 19.44 33.42 -4.95
CA LEU A 138 20.25 32.99 -3.79
C LEU A 138 21.78 33.17 -3.97
N ILE A 139 22.28 33.43 -5.18
CA ILE A 139 23.71 33.59 -5.42
C ILE A 139 24.20 35.04 -5.19
N ALA A 140 23.30 36.03 -5.09
CA ALA A 140 23.69 37.44 -4.91
C ALA A 140 24.10 37.81 -3.47
N ILE A 141 23.75 37.02 -2.45
CA ILE A 141 24.04 37.34 -1.03
C ILE A 141 25.37 36.72 -0.57
N ARG A 142 25.95 35.79 -1.34
CA ARG A 142 27.19 35.08 -0.95
C ARG A 142 28.47 35.73 -1.47
N ALA A 143 28.40 36.62 -2.45
CA ALA A 143 29.54 37.40 -2.92
C ALA A 143 29.37 38.85 -2.46
N GLY A 144 29.85 39.16 -1.25
CA GLY A 144 29.90 40.52 -0.74
C GLY A 144 30.68 41.45 -1.68
N LYS A 145 29.97 42.10 -2.60
CA LYS A 145 30.49 43.18 -3.44
C LYS A 145 29.46 44.29 -3.52
N VAL A 146 29.57 45.21 -2.58
CA VAL A 146 29.03 46.58 -2.69
C VAL A 146 29.69 47.25 -3.90
N PRO A 147 28.95 47.77 -4.89
CA PRO A 147 29.54 48.57 -5.94
C PRO A 147 30.00 49.91 -5.36
N LYS A 148 31.32 50.09 -5.33
CA LYS A 148 31.98 51.37 -5.01
C LYS A 148 31.93 52.26 -6.24
N GLY A 149 30.97 53.20 -6.27
CA GLY A 149 30.87 54.26 -7.28
C GLY A 149 31.34 55.60 -6.74
N ASN A 150 32.37 56.17 -7.36
CA ASN A 150 33.10 57.36 -6.92
C ASN A 150 32.36 58.70 -7.13
N LYS A 151 32.76 59.65 -6.27
CA LYS A 151 32.44 61.09 -6.22
C LYS A 151 32.81 61.86 -7.50
N HIS A 152 31.93 62.80 -7.90
CA HIS A 152 32.18 64.12 -8.53
C HIS A 152 30.80 64.83 -8.60
N LYS A 153 30.56 66.14 -8.42
CA LYS A 153 31.23 67.32 -7.87
C LYS A 153 30.12 68.38 -7.65
N LYS A 154 30.06 68.91 -6.43
CA LYS A 154 29.42 70.13 -5.86
C LYS A 154 28.76 71.21 -6.77
N SER A 155 27.55 71.65 -6.39
CA SER A 155 27.11 73.03 -6.03
C SER A 155 25.56 73.05 -6.01
N HIS A 156 24.81 73.67 -5.10
CA HIS A 156 24.83 75.07 -4.64
C HIS A 156 23.94 75.20 -3.38
N SER A 157 24.20 76.22 -2.55
CA SER A 157 23.61 76.48 -1.23
C SER A 157 22.25 77.21 -1.32
N GLN A 158 21.33 77.00 -0.37
CA GLN A 158 20.61 78.13 0.25
C GLN A 158 19.99 77.81 1.64
N LYS A 159 20.23 78.76 2.56
CA LYS A 159 19.61 79.07 3.88
C LYS A 159 18.09 78.77 3.97
N GLY A 160 17.47 78.59 5.13
CA GLY A 160 17.83 78.90 6.52
C GLY A 160 16.59 78.73 7.42
N ALA A 161 16.81 78.74 8.73
CA ALA A 161 15.82 78.48 9.78
C ALA A 161 14.75 79.58 9.98
N LYS A 162 13.53 79.16 10.34
CA LYS A 162 12.57 79.80 11.27
C LYS A 162 11.32 78.90 11.27
N GLY A 163 10.63 78.53 12.34
CA GLY A 163 10.49 79.01 13.71
C GLY A 163 9.06 78.61 14.11
N GLN A 164 8.91 78.12 15.34
CA GLN A 164 7.65 77.68 15.94
C GLN A 164 6.64 78.85 16.06
N ASN A 165 5.37 78.56 15.76
CA ASN A 165 4.17 78.71 16.62
C ASN A 165 2.93 78.77 15.74
#